data_AF-A0A238XPE4-F1
#
_entry.id   AF-A0A238XPE4-F1
#
_cell.length_a   1.000
_cell.length_b   1.000
_cell.length_c   1.000
_cell.angle_alpha   90.00
_cell.angle_beta   90.00
_cell.angle_gamma   90.00
#
_symmetry.space_group_name_H-M   'P 1'
#
loop_
_entity.id
_entity.type
_entity.pdbx_description
1 polymer ?
#
loop_
_entity_poly.entity_id
_entity_poly.type
_entity_poly.pdbx_seq_one_letter_code
_entity_poly.pdbx_strand_id
1 'polypeptide(L)'
;MIEFLIEVRENLLFIYLAIFFIGLLGIAFFSDSKPKNNTLFGIAFIVFMVFMIIGLNMIISTSLRNEIIEKSEFALKNDSKILINGKEEKNLNNKELLTDLSNVNSFYFNNHSHPETKYLVSIISKNDTLNIQLERDFNNAEKYWVFLPKYNYEMELDIMKTETLNNIKGID
;
A
#
# COMPACT_ATOMS: atom_id res chain seq x y z
N MET A 1 -7.39 -4.92 13.66
CA MET A 1 -7.96 -3.65 13.18
C MET A 1 -7.72 -3.44 11.70
N ILE A 2 -6.46 -3.50 11.21
CA ILE A 2 -6.14 -3.35 9.77
C ILE A 2 -6.84 -4.42 8.91
N GLU A 3 -6.79 -5.69 9.32
CA GLU A 3 -7.47 -6.80 8.62
C GLU A 3 -8.97 -6.55 8.46
N PHE A 4 -9.63 -6.07 9.52
CA PHE A 4 -11.04 -5.67 9.47
C PHE A 4 -11.30 -4.52 8.49
N LEU A 5 -10.42 -3.51 8.43
CA LEU A 5 -10.57 -2.41 7.48
C LEU A 5 -10.41 -2.88 6.02
N ILE A 6 -9.49 -3.80 5.77
CA ILE A 6 -9.30 -4.43 4.46
C ILE A 6 -10.53 -5.23 4.06
N GLU A 7 -11.04 -6.07 4.95
CA GLU A 7 -12.26 -6.87 4.73
C GLU A 7 -13.48 -5.96 4.47
N VAL A 8 -13.63 -4.88 5.25
CA VAL A 8 -14.70 -3.89 5.03
C VAL A 8 -14.56 -3.23 3.66
N ARG A 9 -13.34 -2.86 3.24
CA ARG A 9 -13.10 -2.27 1.91
C ARG A 9 -13.51 -3.22 0.79
N GLU A 10 -13.10 -4.48 0.85
CA GLU A 10 -13.42 -5.48 -0.17
C GLU A 10 -14.93 -5.66 -0.31
N ASN A 11 -15.63 -5.82 0.82
CA ASN A 11 -17.08 -5.94 0.84
C ASN A 11 -17.79 -4.67 0.34
N LEU A 12 -17.31 -3.49 0.73
CA LEU A 12 -17.86 -2.21 0.26
C LEU A 12 -17.70 -2.04 -1.25
N LEU A 13 -16.60 -2.49 -1.84
CA LEU A 13 -16.37 -2.39 -3.27
C LEU A 13 -17.43 -3.16 -4.07
N PHE A 14 -17.82 -4.36 -3.62
CA PHE A 14 -18.91 -5.12 -4.23
C PHE A 14 -20.26 -4.42 -4.09
N ILE A 15 -20.55 -3.85 -2.91
CA ILE A 15 -21.78 -3.09 -2.68
C ILE A 15 -21.82 -1.86 -3.60
N TYR A 16 -20.71 -1.16 -3.76
CA TYR A 16 -20.60 0.02 -4.62
C TYR A 16 -20.77 -0.32 -6.09
N LEU A 17 -20.18 -1.43 -6.56
CA LEU A 17 -20.42 -1.94 -7.91
C LEU A 17 -21.91 -2.26 -8.12
N ALA A 18 -22.55 -2.96 -7.17
CA ALA A 18 -23.97 -3.27 -7.26
C ALA A 18 -24.84 -2.01 -7.33
N ILE A 19 -24.59 -1.03 -6.47
CA ILE A 19 -25.29 0.26 -6.48
C ILE A 19 -25.06 1.02 -7.79
N PHE A 20 -23.83 1.01 -8.32
CA PHE A 20 -23.49 1.64 -9.59
C PHE A 20 -24.28 1.02 -10.75
N PHE A 21 -24.35 -0.31 -10.83
CA PHE A 21 -25.17 -1.00 -11.84
C PHE A 21 -26.66 -0.73 -11.70
N ILE A 22 -27.19 -0.70 -10.47
CA ILE A 22 -28.58 -0.33 -10.21
C ILE A 22 -28.85 1.11 -10.68
N GLY A 23 -27.90 2.03 -10.43
CA GLY A 23 -27.96 3.41 -10.91
C GLY A 23 -27.99 3.51 -12.43
N LEU A 24 -27.12 2.77 -13.13
CA LEU A 24 -27.09 2.72 -14.59
C LEU A 24 -28.40 2.17 -15.17
N LEU A 25 -28.93 1.09 -14.61
CA LEU A 25 -30.22 0.53 -15.01
C LEU A 25 -31.34 1.54 -14.79
N GLY A 26 -31.35 2.24 -13.64
CA GLY A 26 -32.30 3.30 -13.38
C GLY A 26 -32.25 4.40 -14.44
N ILE A 27 -31.07 4.89 -14.80
CA ILE A 27 -30.92 5.89 -15.86
C ILE A 27 -31.46 5.37 -17.20
N ALA A 28 -31.12 4.12 -17.58
CA ALA A 28 -31.57 3.52 -18.83
C ALA A 28 -33.10 3.38 -18.91
N PHE A 29 -33.75 2.97 -17.82
CA PHE A 29 -35.21 2.81 -17.77
C PHE A 29 -35.98 4.14 -17.66
N PHE A 30 -35.36 5.19 -17.11
CA PHE A 30 -36.02 6.48 -16.87
C PHE A 30 -35.53 7.63 -17.79
N SER A 31 -34.70 7.32 -18.79
CA SER A 31 -34.05 8.29 -19.69
C SER A 31 -35.02 9.20 -20.46
N ASP A 32 -36.26 8.79 -20.70
CA ASP A 32 -37.27 9.60 -21.41
C ASP A 32 -37.91 10.69 -20.52
N SER A 33 -37.57 10.73 -19.23
CA SER A 33 -38.11 11.67 -18.26
C SER A 33 -37.20 12.89 -18.12
N LYS A 34 -37.74 14.11 -18.25
CA LYS A 34 -36.99 15.37 -17.97
C LYS A 34 -36.24 15.27 -16.62
N PRO A 35 -34.99 15.74 -16.53
CA PRO A 35 -34.18 15.60 -15.32
C PRO A 35 -34.88 16.31 -14.15
N LYS A 36 -35.44 15.51 -13.24
CA LYS A 36 -36.02 15.97 -11.97
C LYS A 36 -34.89 16.12 -10.94
N ASN A 37 -35.16 16.84 -9.85
CA ASN A 37 -34.25 17.03 -8.70
C ASN A 37 -33.57 15.71 -8.21
N ASN A 38 -34.19 14.56 -8.45
CA ASN A 38 -33.68 13.23 -8.14
C ASN A 38 -32.34 12.90 -8.84
N THR A 39 -32.08 13.49 -10.01
CA THR A 39 -30.83 13.31 -10.76
C THR A 39 -29.65 13.92 -10.02
N LEU A 40 -29.84 15.11 -9.43
CA LEU A 40 -28.80 15.82 -8.67
C LEU A 40 -28.47 15.09 -7.37
N PHE A 41 -29.47 14.52 -6.70
CA PHE A 41 -29.27 13.66 -5.53
C PHE A 41 -28.45 12.40 -5.87
N GLY A 42 -28.75 11.75 -7.00
CA GLY A 42 -27.98 10.59 -7.48
C GLY A 42 -26.51 10.92 -7.76
N ILE A 43 -26.24 12.04 -8.44
CA ILE A 43 -24.86 12.50 -8.70
C ILE A 43 -24.14 12.80 -7.38
N ALA A 44 -24.77 13.53 -6.46
CA ALA A 44 -24.18 13.84 -5.16
C ALA A 44 -23.85 12.58 -4.36
N PHE A 45 -24.72 11.57 -4.40
CA PHE A 45 -24.49 10.29 -3.75
C PHE A 45 -23.31 9.52 -4.37
N ILE A 46 -23.20 9.45 -5.70
CA ILE A 46 -22.05 8.82 -6.37
C ILE A 46 -20.74 9.52 -5.97
N VAL A 47 -20.71 10.86 -5.98
CA VAL A 47 -19.55 11.64 -5.57
C VAL A 47 -19.16 11.33 -4.13
N PHE A 48 -20.13 11.33 -3.21
CA PHE A 48 -19.91 10.95 -1.81
C PHE A 48 -19.30 9.56 -1.66
N MET A 49 -19.79 8.57 -2.42
CA MET A 49 -19.28 7.20 -2.39
C MET A 49 -17.83 7.10 -2.88
N VAL A 50 -17.47 7.84 -3.93
CA VAL A 50 -16.09 7.94 -4.41
C VAL A 50 -15.18 8.50 -3.30
N PHE A 51 -15.59 9.58 -2.63
CA PHE A 51 -14.82 10.14 -1.51
C PHE A 51 -14.70 9.16 -0.33
N MET A 52 -15.73 8.38 -0.03
CA MET A 52 -15.67 7.34 1.01
C MET A 52 -14.65 6.24 0.68
N ILE A 53 -14.61 5.76 -0.58
CA ILE A 53 -13.61 4.78 -1.02
C ILE A 53 -12.19 5.34 -0.88
N ILE A 54 -11.98 6.58 -1.36
CA ILE A 54 -10.67 7.25 -1.28
C ILE A 54 -10.25 7.39 0.19
N GLY A 55 -11.15 7.84 1.06
CA GLY A 55 -10.88 7.99 2.49
C GLY A 55 -10.52 6.66 3.17
N LEU A 56 -11.24 5.58 2.86
CA LEU A 56 -10.94 4.25 3.41
C LEU A 56 -9.57 3.74 2.96
N ASN A 57 -9.21 3.92 1.67
CA ASN A 57 -7.89 3.55 1.17
C ASN A 57 -6.77 4.34 1.88
N MET A 58 -6.97 5.64 2.11
CA MET A 58 -6.01 6.47 2.86
C MET A 58 -5.83 5.98 4.31
N ILE A 59 -6.91 5.61 4.99
CA ILE A 59 -6.84 5.08 6.37
C ILE A 59 -6.09 3.74 6.39
N ILE A 60 -6.38 2.84 5.46
CA ILE A 60 -5.71 1.53 5.36
C ILE A 60 -4.22 1.72 5.09
N SER A 61 -3.85 2.50 4.06
CA SER A 61 -2.44 2.77 3.74
C SER A 61 -1.71 3.43 4.90
N THR A 62 -2.31 4.43 5.55
CA THR A 62 -1.71 5.07 6.73
C THR A 62 -1.49 4.07 7.87
N SER A 63 -2.44 3.18 8.12
CA SER A 63 -2.32 2.17 9.18
C SER A 63 -1.21 1.15 8.87
N LEU A 64 -1.14 0.70 7.63
CA LEU A 64 -0.10 -0.21 7.14
C LEU A 64 1.29 0.43 7.22
N ARG A 65 1.40 1.70 6.84
CA ARG A 65 2.65 2.48 6.94
C ARG A 65 3.09 2.64 8.39
N ASN A 66 2.17 2.97 9.28
CA ASN A 66 2.48 3.09 10.70
C ASN A 66 3.01 1.79 11.30
N GLU A 67 2.48 0.63 10.87
CA GLU A 67 3.03 -0.67 11.27
C GLU A 67 4.47 -0.86 10.79
N ILE A 68 4.81 -0.47 9.56
CA ILE A 68 6.19 -0.50 9.06
C ILE A 68 7.09 0.41 9.88
N ILE A 69 6.67 1.66 10.11
CA ILE A 69 7.46 2.67 10.81
C ILE A 69 7.72 2.21 12.25
N GLU A 70 6.67 1.84 12.99
CA GLU A 70 6.77 1.43 14.39
C GLU A 70 7.71 0.24 14.55
N LYS A 71 7.58 -0.78 13.69
CA LYS A 71 8.42 -1.98 13.75
C LYS A 71 9.85 -1.70 13.29
N SER A 72 10.05 -0.84 12.30
CA SER A 72 11.38 -0.41 11.87
C SER A 72 12.11 0.37 12.97
N GLU A 73 11.42 1.29 13.63
CA GLU A 73 11.95 2.03 14.78
C GLU A 73 12.24 1.13 15.99
N PHE A 74 11.37 0.15 16.25
CA PHE A 74 11.62 -0.85 17.29
C PHE A 74 12.84 -1.71 16.96
N ALA A 75 13.00 -2.11 15.70
CA ALA A 75 14.14 -2.89 15.23
C ALA A 75 15.46 -2.11 15.37
N LEU A 76 15.45 -0.80 15.08
CA LEU A 76 16.59 0.10 15.27
C LEU A 76 17.07 0.13 16.73
N LYS A 77 16.14 0.10 17.69
CA LYS A 77 16.44 0.18 19.12
C LYS A 77 16.96 -1.13 19.72
N ASN A 78 16.64 -2.27 19.10
CA ASN A 78 16.88 -3.60 19.67
C ASN A 78 17.91 -4.44 18.90
N ASP A 79 18.68 -3.81 18.00
CA ASP A 79 19.72 -4.47 17.20
C ASP A 79 19.20 -5.73 16.48
N SER A 80 18.03 -5.58 15.85
CA SER A 80 17.32 -6.69 15.21
C SER A 80 18.05 -7.21 13.97
N LYS A 81 17.87 -8.50 13.70
CA LYS A 81 18.49 -9.15 12.55
C LYS A 81 17.69 -8.85 11.29
N ILE A 82 18.37 -8.44 10.21
CA ILE A 82 17.75 -8.26 8.90
C ILE A 82 18.19 -9.38 7.96
N LEU A 83 17.22 -9.99 7.29
CA LEU A 83 17.46 -10.92 6.19
C LEU A 83 16.88 -10.34 4.90
N ILE A 84 17.62 -10.49 3.80
CA ILE A 84 17.17 -10.18 2.46
C ILE A 84 17.03 -11.50 1.71
N ASN A 85 15.82 -11.80 1.22
CA ASN A 85 15.49 -13.07 0.59
C ASN A 85 15.91 -14.29 1.44
N GLY A 86 15.75 -14.17 2.76
CA GLY A 86 16.09 -15.22 3.73
C GLY A 86 17.59 -15.37 4.05
N LYS A 87 18.47 -14.53 3.48
CA LYS A 87 19.90 -14.54 3.74
C LYS A 87 20.33 -13.30 4.53
N GLU A 88 21.27 -13.50 5.44
CA GLU A 88 21.88 -12.39 6.18
C GLU A 88 22.91 -11.69 5.29
N GLU A 89 22.71 -10.39 5.06
CA GLU A 89 23.59 -9.61 4.21
C GLU A 89 24.63 -8.86 5.02
N LYS A 90 25.88 -9.32 4.96
CA LYS A 90 26.99 -8.77 5.75
C LYS A 90 27.37 -7.34 5.38
N ASN A 91 27.06 -6.92 4.16
CA ASN A 91 27.37 -5.59 3.65
C ASN A 91 26.19 -4.61 3.78
N LEU A 92 25.07 -5.04 4.36
CA LEU A 92 23.89 -4.21 4.51
C LEU A 92 24.06 -3.26 5.70
N ASN A 93 23.85 -1.97 5.46
CA ASN A 93 23.73 -0.99 6.54
C ASN A 93 22.33 -1.07 7.16
N ASN A 94 22.17 -1.97 8.14
CA ASN A 94 20.87 -2.20 8.80
C ASN A 94 20.25 -0.92 9.36
N LYS A 95 21.08 -0.03 9.94
CA LYS A 95 20.59 1.22 10.54
C LYS A 95 20.01 2.15 9.48
N GLU A 96 20.68 2.27 8.34
CA GLU A 96 20.23 3.11 7.23
C GLU A 96 18.98 2.54 6.59
N LEU A 97 18.92 1.23 6.30
CA LEU A 97 17.73 0.60 5.75
C LEU A 97 16.50 0.78 6.65
N LEU A 98 16.65 0.57 7.96
CA LEU A 98 15.55 0.77 8.90
C LEU A 98 15.17 2.25 9.05
N THR A 99 16.13 3.17 8.87
CA THR A 99 15.84 4.61 8.83
C THR A 99 15.03 4.94 7.59
N ASP A 100 15.38 4.39 6.43
CA ASP A 100 14.63 4.59 5.19
C ASP A 100 13.21 4.02 5.31
N LEU A 101 13.07 2.83 5.91
CA LEU A 101 11.76 2.22 6.19
C LEU A 101 10.93 3.04 7.20
N SER A 102 11.56 3.73 8.14
CA SER A 102 10.85 4.64 9.07
C SER A 102 10.39 5.94 8.40
N ASN A 103 10.93 6.25 7.21
CA ASN A 103 10.63 7.47 6.45
C ASN A 103 9.81 7.19 5.17
N VAL A 104 9.20 6.01 5.06
CA VAL A 104 8.25 5.70 3.97
C VAL A 104 7.15 6.77 3.97
N ASN A 105 7.01 7.49 2.85
CA ASN A 105 6.24 8.73 2.78
C ASN A 105 5.14 8.69 1.71
N SER A 106 3.88 8.78 2.17
CA SER A 106 2.70 8.51 1.37
C SER A 106 2.33 9.69 0.50
N PHE A 107 2.94 9.78 -0.67
CA PHE A 107 2.38 10.60 -1.73
C PHE A 107 2.00 9.70 -2.92
N TYR A 108 0.71 9.39 -3.00
CA TYR A 108 0.03 8.65 -4.06
C TYR A 108 0.25 9.17 -5.49
N PHE A 109 0.93 10.31 -5.64
CA PHE A 109 1.25 10.95 -6.92
C PHE A 109 2.73 10.84 -7.28
N ASN A 110 3.38 9.75 -6.90
CA ASN A 110 4.71 9.49 -7.39
C ASN A 110 4.62 8.90 -8.82
N ASN A 111 5.40 9.46 -9.74
CA ASN A 111 5.56 8.90 -11.09
C ASN A 111 6.31 7.57 -10.98
N HIS A 112 5.58 6.46 -11.10
CA HIS A 112 6.13 5.12 -11.16
C HIS A 112 6.26 4.63 -12.59
N SER A 113 7.19 3.70 -12.80
CA SER A 113 7.26 2.94 -14.04
C SER A 113 6.58 1.58 -13.85
N HIS A 114 7.35 0.51 -13.77
CA HIS A 114 6.90 -0.82 -13.40
C HIS A 114 7.97 -1.47 -12.52
N PRO A 115 7.61 -2.43 -11.67
CA PRO A 115 8.57 -3.14 -10.85
C PRO A 115 9.43 -4.09 -11.71
N GLU A 116 10.72 -4.16 -11.42
CA GLU A 116 11.67 -5.05 -12.09
C GLU A 116 12.10 -6.21 -11.18
N THR A 117 12.49 -5.90 -9.93
CA THR A 117 13.12 -6.88 -9.03
C THR A 117 12.45 -6.86 -7.67
N LYS A 118 12.15 -8.05 -7.12
CA LYS A 118 11.48 -8.20 -5.82
C LYS A 118 12.46 -8.65 -4.74
N TYR A 119 12.35 -8.04 -3.56
CA TYR A 119 13.11 -8.37 -2.37
C TYR A 119 12.16 -8.61 -1.21
N LEU A 120 12.31 -9.74 -0.54
CA LEU A 120 11.69 -9.99 0.74
C LEU A 120 12.65 -9.57 1.85
N VAL A 121 12.34 -8.48 2.51
CA VAL A 121 13.07 -7.98 3.69
C VAL A 121 12.38 -8.51 4.94
N SER A 122 13.08 -9.36 5.68
CA SER A 122 12.61 -9.88 6.97
C SER A 122 13.39 -9.22 8.10
N ILE A 123 12.71 -8.44 8.92
CA ILE A 123 13.24 -7.81 10.12
C ILE A 123 12.84 -8.70 11.30
N ILE A 124 13.80 -9.45 11.82
CA ILE A 124 13.63 -10.42 12.89
C ILE A 124 14.06 -9.78 14.21
N SER A 125 13.08 -9.50 15.05
CA SER A 125 13.28 -9.08 16.44
C SER A 125 13.07 -10.27 17.39
N LYS A 126 13.35 -10.08 18.68
CA LYS A 126 13.15 -11.12 19.70
C LYS A 126 11.70 -11.62 19.79
N ASN A 127 10.73 -10.74 19.53
CA ASN A 127 9.31 -11.00 19.80
C ASN A 127 8.47 -11.12 18.53
N ASP A 128 8.96 -10.62 17.40
CA ASP A 128 8.19 -10.54 16.17
C ASP A 128 9.09 -10.52 14.93
N THR A 129 8.54 -10.92 13.79
CA THR A 129 9.18 -10.81 12.48
C THR A 129 8.31 -9.96 11.57
N LEU A 130 8.85 -8.84 11.11
CA LEU A 130 8.22 -8.04 10.06
C LEU A 130 8.75 -8.49 8.70
N ASN A 131 7.86 -8.95 7.83
CA ASN A 131 8.16 -9.21 6.43
C ASN A 131 7.64 -8.06 5.59
N ILE A 132 8.53 -7.45 4.82
CA ILE A 132 8.25 -6.37 3.88
C ILE A 132 8.70 -6.85 2.50
N GLN A 133 7.87 -6.65 1.50
CA GLN A 133 8.24 -6.88 0.12
C GLN A 133 8.57 -5.54 -0.53
N LEU A 134 9.77 -5.43 -1.08
CA LEU A 134 10.26 -4.26 -1.79
C LEU A 134 10.40 -4.62 -3.26
N GLU A 135 9.78 -3.85 -4.16
CA GLU A 135 9.93 -4.03 -5.60
C GLU A 135 10.64 -2.83 -6.22
N ARG A 136 11.80 -3.03 -6.82
CA ARG A 136 12.61 -1.95 -7.40
C ARG A 136 11.92 -1.36 -8.63
N ASP A 137 11.86 -0.04 -8.70
CA ASP A 137 11.33 0.68 -9.86
C ASP A 137 12.31 0.58 -11.05
N PHE A 138 11.81 0.16 -12.21
CA PHE A 138 12.62 -0.06 -13.42
C PHE A 138 13.37 1.21 -13.87
N ASN A 139 12.73 2.38 -13.78
CA ASN A 139 13.32 3.65 -14.20
C ASN A 139 14.20 4.30 -13.14
N ASN A 140 14.17 3.81 -11.89
CA ASN A 140 14.95 4.38 -10.80
C ASN A 140 15.44 3.33 -9.81
N ALA A 141 16.73 3.04 -9.92
CA ALA A 141 17.46 2.09 -9.09
C ALA A 141 17.29 2.27 -7.57
N GLU A 142 17.07 3.51 -7.12
CA GLU A 142 16.99 3.90 -5.70
C GLU A 142 15.54 3.90 -5.17
N LYS A 143 14.54 3.66 -6.02
CA LYS A 143 13.13 3.65 -5.63
C LYS A 143 12.60 2.24 -5.54
N TYR A 144 11.92 1.96 -4.45
CA TYR A 144 11.35 0.65 -4.15
C TYR A 144 9.90 0.82 -3.74
N TRP A 145 9.02 0.09 -4.41
CA TRP A 145 7.62 -0.04 -4.07
C TRP A 145 7.50 -0.91 -2.84
N VAL A 146 6.79 -0.46 -1.82
CA VAL A 146 6.72 -1.11 -0.51
C VAL A 146 5.39 -1.83 -0.35
N PHE A 147 5.45 -3.10 0.05
CA PHE A 147 4.30 -3.96 0.26
C PHE A 147 4.40 -4.70 1.60
N LEU A 148 3.26 -4.93 2.24
CA LEU A 148 3.14 -5.80 3.43
C LEU A 148 2.47 -7.12 3.06
N PRO A 149 3.23 -8.19 2.75
CA PRO A 149 2.68 -9.45 2.26
C PRO A 149 1.72 -10.13 3.25
N LYS A 150 1.84 -9.84 4.56
CA LYS A 150 0.95 -10.37 5.60
C LYS A 150 -0.53 -10.16 5.28
N TYR A 151 -0.88 -9.02 4.69
CA TYR A 151 -2.27 -8.64 4.52
C TYR A 151 -2.87 -9.07 3.18
N ASN A 152 -2.12 -9.81 2.34
CA ASN A 152 -2.47 -10.13 0.96
C ASN A 152 -3.06 -8.92 0.20
N TYR A 153 -2.56 -7.73 0.57
CA TYR A 153 -3.10 -6.46 0.13
C TYR A 153 -2.22 -5.99 -1.01
N GLU A 154 -2.67 -6.22 -2.24
CA GLU A 154 -1.93 -5.91 -3.47
C GLU A 154 -1.78 -4.40 -3.73
N MET A 155 -2.29 -3.56 -2.83
CA MET A 155 -2.09 -2.13 -2.94
C MET A 155 -0.66 -1.81 -2.51
N GLU A 156 0.10 -1.26 -3.45
CA GLU A 156 1.31 -0.50 -3.17
C GLU A 156 1.04 0.44 -2.00
N LEU A 157 1.80 0.29 -0.92
CA LEU A 157 1.67 1.15 0.24
C LEU A 157 2.30 2.50 -0.07
N ASP A 158 3.46 2.46 -0.73
CA ASP A 158 4.27 3.62 -1.03
C ASP A 158 5.54 3.36 -1.84
N ILE A 159 6.28 4.43 -2.13
CA ILE A 159 7.71 4.37 -2.46
C ILE A 159 8.57 4.59 -1.21
N MET A 160 9.53 3.69 -1.02
CA MET A 160 10.74 3.95 -0.26
C MET A 160 11.88 4.32 -1.20
N LYS A 161 12.58 5.42 -0.91
CA LYS A 161 13.87 5.71 -1.54
C LYS A 161 14.97 5.14 -0.65
N THR A 162 15.86 4.31 -1.21
CA THR A 162 17.05 3.82 -0.50
C THR A 162 18.20 3.52 -1.46
N GLU A 163 19.41 3.79 -1.00
CA GLU A 163 20.65 3.38 -1.68
C GLU A 163 21.21 2.07 -1.10
N THR A 164 20.74 1.65 0.08
CA THR A 164 21.29 0.51 0.83
C THR A 164 21.14 -0.83 0.11
N LEU A 165 20.09 -0.97 -0.68
CA LEU A 165 19.80 -2.18 -1.44
C LEU A 165 20.52 -2.25 -2.79
N ASN A 166 21.09 -1.13 -3.27
CA ASN A 166 21.73 -1.06 -4.60
C ASN A 166 23.01 -1.90 -4.71
N ASN A 167 23.64 -2.24 -3.58
CA ASN A 167 24.95 -2.88 -3.51
C ASN A 167 24.92 -4.36 -3.12
N ILE A 168 23.73 -4.95 -2.94
CA ILE A 168 23.60 -6.36 -2.56
C ILE A 168 23.90 -7.23 -3.78
N LYS A 169 25.06 -7.94 -3.78
CA LYS A 169 25.47 -8.81 -4.89
C LYS A 169 24.84 -10.20 -4.76
N GLY A 170 23.93 -10.51 -5.68
CA GLY A 170 23.27 -11.81 -5.82
C GLY A 170 22.01 -11.72 -6.68
N ILE A 171 22.00 -10.73 -7.57
CA ILE A 171 20.87 -10.19 -8.32
C ILE A 171 21.36 -10.06 -9.77
N ASP A 172 21.54 -11.21 -10.41
CA ASP A 172 21.46 -11.44 -11.85
C ASP A 172 20.52 -12.64 -12.03
#